data_AF-A0A2P6PQJ7-F1
#
_entry.id   AF-A0A2P6PQJ7-F1
#
_cell.length_a   1.000
_cell.length_b   1.000
_cell.length_c   1.000
_cell.angle_alpha   90.00
_cell.angle_beta   90.00
_cell.angle_gamma   90.00
#
_symmetry.space_group_name_H-M   'P 1'
#
loop_
_entity.id
_entity.type
_entity.pdbx_description
1 polymer ?
#
loop_
_entity_poly.entity_id
_entity_poly.type
_entity_poly.pdbx_seq_one_letter_code
_entity_poly.pdbx_strand_id
1 'polypeptide(L)'
;MKFQQDYPKLTKVKLDVYGYQAHDAIFALAMAVEQVGHTSIEYPNASDFFKATNLDALKVSQYGQKLVRALSGTKFEGLAGDFNVVEGELQSSTYKIINVIGATTKDIALWTPEKGMVSTNTSKTCTNSKCIFGTIKWPGDSFSVPKGWEIPTNRKKLRIGVPLKDGFTEFVKITKDPYTNTTAVTGFCIDVFHAAVKLLPYHLPHEFIPYENSSGSMAGTYDDLVYEKFDAVVGDTTIRTNRSLYVDFTMPYTESNVGMVVPIRDNKSKNAWIFMKPLTWGLWLTTLCFFICIAFVVWVLEHRINKDFRGPPSHQVGTSFWFSFSTMVFSHRERVVSNSARFVMIVWVFVMLIVTQSYTANLSSLLTVQQLQPTVSELNDLLRNGDIVGYSKNSFVREILIGMGFNNTRLKEINLVEDGDKELTKGTAKGGIAAFVGNTLGLEVFIAKYCSKYIMVGPISKTNGFAHY
;
A
#
# COMPACT_ATOMS: atom_id res chain seq x y z
N MET A 1 -80.25 -10.78 20.42
CA MET A 1 -79.06 -9.95 20.15
C MET A 1 -79.33 -8.52 20.60
N LYS A 2 -78.83 -8.10 21.76
CA LYS A 2 -79.06 -6.75 22.32
C LYS A 2 -78.49 -5.65 21.41
N PHE A 3 -77.35 -5.91 20.77
CA PHE A 3 -76.70 -5.01 19.82
C PHE A 3 -77.56 -4.65 18.59
N GLN A 4 -78.28 -5.61 17.99
CA GLN A 4 -79.20 -5.34 16.87
C GLN A 4 -80.46 -4.61 17.31
N GLN A 5 -80.90 -4.78 18.57
CA GLN A 5 -81.97 -3.99 19.17
C GLN A 5 -81.51 -2.54 19.44
N ASP A 6 -80.26 -2.36 19.86
CA ASP A 6 -79.68 -1.04 20.15
C ASP A 6 -79.26 -0.28 18.88
N TYR A 7 -78.94 -0.98 17.77
CA TYR A 7 -78.48 -0.39 16.51
C TYR A 7 -79.20 -0.93 15.26
N PRO A 8 -80.53 -0.71 15.13
CA PRO A 8 -81.35 -1.32 14.08
C PRO A 8 -81.05 -0.83 12.65
N LYS A 9 -80.29 0.27 12.48
CA LYS A 9 -79.93 0.83 11.16
C LYS A 9 -78.62 0.28 10.57
N LEU A 10 -77.83 -0.47 11.34
CA LEU A 10 -76.56 -1.04 10.90
C LEU A 10 -76.79 -2.46 10.36
N THR A 11 -77.27 -2.57 9.12
CA THR A 11 -77.58 -3.86 8.47
C THR A 11 -76.37 -4.54 7.83
N LYS A 12 -75.28 -3.81 7.54
CA LYS A 12 -73.98 -4.35 7.08
C LYS A 12 -72.84 -3.47 7.58
N VAL A 13 -72.27 -3.81 8.75
CA VAL A 13 -71.02 -3.19 9.21
C VAL A 13 -69.87 -3.83 8.44
N LYS A 14 -69.14 -3.05 7.65
CA LYS A 14 -67.88 -3.53 7.05
C LYS A 14 -66.86 -3.58 8.20
N LEU A 15 -66.54 -4.77 8.68
CA LEU A 15 -65.51 -4.95 9.71
C LEU A 15 -64.16 -4.51 9.15
N ASP A 16 -63.43 -3.73 9.95
CA ASP A 16 -62.02 -3.42 9.70
C ASP A 16 -61.14 -4.65 10.03
N VAL A 17 -59.87 -4.62 9.65
CA VAL A 17 -58.89 -5.71 9.88
C VAL A 17 -58.87 -6.13 11.36
N TYR A 18 -58.94 -5.18 12.28
CA TYR A 18 -59.02 -5.44 13.72
C TYR A 18 -60.26 -6.24 14.14
N GLY A 19 -61.38 -6.09 13.42
CA GLY A 19 -62.60 -6.85 13.68
C GLY A 19 -62.45 -8.32 13.33
N TYR A 20 -61.81 -8.62 12.20
CA TYR A 20 -61.48 -9.99 11.81
C TYR A 20 -60.43 -10.61 12.74
N GLN A 21 -59.40 -9.85 13.13
CA GLN A 21 -58.41 -10.31 14.10
C GLN A 21 -58.99 -10.59 15.49
N ALA A 22 -59.94 -9.75 15.95
CA ALA A 22 -60.60 -9.96 17.24
C ALA A 22 -61.45 -11.24 17.24
N HIS A 23 -62.16 -11.51 16.14
CA HIS A 23 -62.88 -12.77 15.96
C HIS A 23 -61.94 -13.97 16.06
N ASP A 24 -60.85 -13.95 15.29
CA ASP A 24 -59.90 -15.06 15.25
C ASP A 24 -59.17 -15.25 16.59
N ALA A 25 -58.83 -14.16 17.29
CA ALA A 25 -58.24 -14.23 18.62
C ALA A 25 -59.18 -14.87 19.66
N ILE A 26 -60.48 -14.53 19.62
CA ILE A 26 -61.48 -15.16 20.50
C ILE A 26 -61.65 -16.63 20.14
N PHE A 27 -61.65 -16.97 18.85
CA PHE A 27 -61.76 -18.33 18.38
C PHE A 27 -60.56 -19.19 18.80
N ALA A 28 -59.34 -18.65 18.67
CA ALA A 28 -58.11 -19.27 19.15
C ALA A 28 -58.16 -19.54 20.66
N LEU A 29 -58.64 -18.56 21.43
CA LEU A 29 -58.81 -18.69 22.88
C LEU A 29 -59.83 -19.76 23.24
N ALA A 30 -60.97 -19.82 22.54
CA ALA A 30 -62.00 -20.82 22.77
C ALA A 30 -61.46 -22.23 22.53
N MET A 31 -60.73 -22.45 21.42
CA MET A 31 -60.10 -23.74 21.13
C MET A 31 -59.03 -24.12 22.17
N ALA A 32 -58.22 -23.16 22.63
CA ALA A 32 -57.22 -23.42 23.65
C ALA A 32 -57.85 -23.78 25.00
N VAL A 33 -58.96 -23.13 25.38
CA VAL A 33 -59.72 -23.45 26.60
C VAL A 33 -60.35 -24.85 26.47
N GLU A 34 -60.92 -25.18 25.32
CA GLU A 34 -61.49 -26.50 25.05
C GLU A 34 -60.42 -27.60 25.14
N GLN A 35 -59.22 -27.36 24.60
CA GLN A 35 -58.11 -28.30 24.63
C GLN A 35 -57.55 -28.53 26.04
N VAL A 36 -57.44 -27.49 26.87
CA VAL A 36 -57.00 -27.63 28.27
C VAL A 36 -58.06 -28.33 29.12
N GLY A 37 -59.34 -28.21 28.73
CA GLY A 37 -60.47 -28.83 29.41
C GLY A 37 -60.78 -28.21 30.77
N HIS A 38 -61.87 -28.66 31.38
CA HIS A 38 -62.30 -28.22 32.72
C HIS A 38 -61.45 -28.86 33.84
N THR A 39 -60.12 -28.74 33.81
CA THR A 39 -59.35 -28.95 35.04
C THR A 39 -59.63 -27.77 35.95
N SER A 40 -60.29 -28.02 37.08
CA SER A 40 -60.64 -27.07 38.13
C SER A 40 -59.68 -25.89 38.18
N ILE A 41 -60.15 -24.74 37.72
CA ILE A 41 -59.45 -23.47 37.90
C ILE A 41 -59.38 -23.27 39.42
N GLU A 42 -58.25 -23.61 40.02
CA GLU A 42 -57.98 -23.27 41.41
C GLU A 42 -57.89 -21.75 41.49
N TYR A 43 -59.03 -21.13 41.77
CA TYR A 43 -59.08 -19.72 42.12
C TYR A 43 -58.42 -19.57 43.49
N PRO A 44 -57.44 -18.67 43.67
CA PRO A 44 -57.04 -18.28 45.01
C PRO A 44 -58.29 -17.77 45.76
N ASN A 45 -58.44 -18.16 47.02
CA ASN A 45 -59.59 -17.80 47.85
C ASN A 45 -59.89 -16.31 47.76
N ALA A 46 -61.16 -15.95 47.54
CA ALA A 46 -61.63 -14.58 47.37
C ALA A 46 -61.26 -13.64 48.54
N SER A 47 -60.90 -14.18 49.71
CA SER A 47 -60.42 -13.44 50.88
C SER A 47 -59.08 -12.72 50.67
N ASP A 48 -58.25 -13.16 49.73
CA ASP A 48 -56.95 -12.52 49.44
C ASP A 48 -57.06 -11.38 48.41
N PHE A 49 -58.12 -11.35 47.60
CA PHE A 49 -58.31 -10.37 46.54
C PHE A 49 -58.70 -8.98 47.08
N PHE A 50 -59.46 -8.91 48.17
CA PHE A 50 -59.91 -7.65 48.78
C PHE A 50 -58.87 -6.98 49.68
N LYS A 51 -57.70 -7.61 49.90
CA LYS A 51 -56.61 -7.07 50.74
C LYS A 51 -55.34 -6.70 49.97
N ALA A 52 -55.26 -7.00 48.68
CA ALA A 52 -54.04 -6.80 47.90
C ALA A 52 -54.01 -5.40 47.25
N THR A 53 -53.45 -4.42 47.95
CA THR A 53 -52.84 -3.23 47.31
C THR A 53 -51.46 -3.53 46.72
N ASN A 54 -50.94 -4.75 46.91
CA ASN A 54 -49.58 -5.14 46.58
C ASN A 54 -49.57 -6.24 45.51
N LEU A 55 -49.06 -5.91 44.31
CA LEU A 55 -49.09 -6.79 43.12
C LEU A 55 -48.23 -8.06 43.32
N ASP A 56 -47.21 -7.99 44.18
CA ASP A 56 -46.27 -9.08 44.46
C ASP A 56 -46.87 -10.24 45.26
N ALA A 57 -48.05 -10.06 45.87
CA ALA A 57 -48.74 -11.10 46.63
C ALA A 57 -49.61 -12.03 45.74
N LEU A 58 -49.76 -11.73 44.45
CA LEU A 58 -50.56 -12.52 43.52
C LEU A 58 -49.82 -13.81 43.12
N LYS A 59 -50.38 -14.97 43.49
CA LYS A 59 -49.86 -16.27 43.07
C LYS A 59 -50.07 -16.50 41.57
N VAL A 60 -49.03 -16.99 40.89
CA VAL A 60 -49.10 -17.34 39.45
C VAL A 60 -49.98 -18.57 39.24
N SER A 61 -51.01 -18.45 38.40
CA SER A 61 -51.90 -19.56 38.09
C SER A 61 -51.20 -20.66 37.28
N GLN A 62 -51.24 -21.89 37.75
CA GLN A 62 -50.76 -23.06 36.99
C GLN A 62 -51.61 -23.34 35.75
N TYR A 63 -52.88 -22.93 35.75
CA TYR A 63 -53.76 -23.00 34.58
C TYR A 63 -53.27 -22.10 33.45
N GLY A 64 -52.74 -20.92 33.78
CA GLY A 64 -52.19 -19.97 32.81
C GLY A 64 -51.07 -20.58 31.96
N GLN A 65 -50.15 -21.34 32.57
CA GLN A 65 -49.08 -22.00 31.82
C GLN A 65 -49.60 -23.08 30.85
N LYS A 66 -50.65 -23.82 31.24
CA LYS A 66 -51.29 -24.81 30.36
C LYS A 66 -52.02 -24.13 29.20
N LEU A 67 -52.72 -23.03 29.48
CA LEU A 67 -53.42 -22.23 28.46
C LEU A 67 -52.46 -21.61 27.45
N VAL A 68 -51.33 -21.05 27.90
CA VAL A 68 -50.30 -20.49 26.99
C VAL A 68 -49.72 -21.57 26.07
N ARG A 69 -49.47 -22.79 26.59
CA ARG A 69 -49.02 -23.91 25.75
C ARG A 69 -50.07 -24.34 24.74
N ALA A 70 -51.34 -24.41 25.13
CA ALA A 70 -52.44 -24.73 24.22
C ALA A 70 -52.58 -23.67 23.13
N LEU A 71 -52.59 -22.38 23.50
CA LEU A 71 -52.63 -21.25 22.56
C LEU A 71 -51.48 -21.29 21.55
N SER A 72 -50.25 -21.56 22.01
CA SER A 72 -49.07 -21.67 21.14
C SER A 72 -49.15 -22.85 20.16
N GLY A 73 -49.99 -23.86 20.45
CA GLY A 73 -50.23 -25.01 19.57
C GLY A 73 -51.46 -24.86 18.66
N THR A 74 -52.23 -23.77 18.79
CA THR A 74 -53.43 -23.57 17.97
C THR A 74 -53.08 -23.15 16.54
N LYS A 75 -53.63 -23.89 15.57
CA LYS A 75 -53.48 -23.59 14.14
C LYS A 75 -54.80 -23.82 13.42
N PHE A 76 -55.31 -22.80 12.74
CA PHE A 76 -56.57 -22.87 12.00
C PHE A 76 -56.65 -21.78 10.92
N GLU A 77 -57.56 -21.93 9.98
CA GLU A 77 -57.87 -20.90 8.98
C GLU A 77 -58.98 -19.99 9.53
N GLY A 78 -58.60 -18.76 9.89
CA GLY A 78 -59.49 -17.73 10.44
C GLY A 78 -60.03 -16.77 9.38
N LEU A 79 -60.87 -15.82 9.79
CA LEU A 79 -61.43 -14.81 8.89
C LEU A 79 -60.37 -13.78 8.43
N ALA A 80 -59.31 -13.57 9.22
CA ALA A 80 -58.17 -12.73 8.89
C ALA A 80 -57.05 -13.49 8.13
N GLY A 81 -57.18 -14.80 7.96
CA GLY A 81 -56.20 -15.68 7.30
C GLY A 81 -55.75 -16.83 8.20
N ASP A 82 -54.65 -17.49 7.83
CA ASP A 82 -54.06 -18.58 8.63
C ASP A 82 -53.60 -18.06 10.00
N PHE A 83 -54.20 -18.59 11.07
CA PHE A 83 -53.81 -18.30 12.43
C PHE A 83 -52.74 -19.30 12.87
N ASN A 84 -51.54 -18.82 13.16
CA ASN A 84 -50.44 -19.60 13.70
C ASN A 84 -49.56 -18.72 14.59
N VAL A 85 -49.34 -19.13 15.83
CA VAL A 85 -48.54 -18.38 16.82
C VAL A 85 -47.22 -19.09 17.05
N VAL A 86 -46.11 -18.44 16.71
CA VAL A 86 -44.75 -18.96 16.92
C VAL A 86 -44.05 -18.02 17.87
N GLU A 87 -43.51 -18.55 18.97
CA GLU A 87 -42.81 -17.76 20.02
C GLU A 87 -43.62 -16.58 20.61
N GLY A 88 -44.95 -16.66 20.55
CA GLY A 88 -45.85 -15.63 21.09
C GLY A 88 -46.25 -14.55 20.08
N GLU A 89 -45.78 -14.63 18.84
CA GLU A 89 -46.17 -13.73 17.75
C GLU A 89 -47.02 -14.44 16.70
N LEU A 90 -48.03 -13.75 16.17
CA LEU A 90 -48.82 -14.23 15.04
C LEU A 90 -47.94 -14.20 13.78
N GLN A 91 -47.64 -15.37 13.23
CA GLN A 91 -46.96 -15.45 11.94
C GLN A 91 -47.91 -15.07 10.81
N SER A 92 -47.72 -13.88 10.24
CA SER A 92 -48.40 -13.48 9.01
C SER A 92 -47.81 -14.25 7.82
N SER A 93 -48.63 -15.09 7.18
CA SER A 93 -48.18 -15.96 6.09
C SER A 93 -48.10 -15.24 4.74
N THR A 94 -48.83 -14.13 4.56
CA THR A 94 -48.99 -13.49 3.25
C THR A 94 -49.12 -11.97 3.36
N TYR A 95 -48.19 -11.26 2.71
CA TYR A 95 -48.18 -9.81 2.60
C TYR A 95 -48.62 -9.38 1.21
N LYS A 96 -49.47 -8.36 1.12
CA LYS A 96 -49.90 -7.80 -0.16
C LYS A 96 -49.06 -6.56 -0.50
N ILE A 97 -48.33 -6.62 -1.59
CA ILE A 97 -47.52 -5.52 -2.10
C ILE A 97 -48.37 -4.67 -3.05
N ILE A 98 -48.48 -3.38 -2.74
CA ILE A 98 -49.26 -2.40 -3.50
C ILE A 98 -48.37 -1.27 -4.02
N ASN A 99 -48.68 -0.76 -5.21
CA ASN A 99 -48.14 0.50 -5.73
C ASN A 99 -49.14 1.63 -5.47
N VAL A 100 -48.69 2.74 -4.89
CA VAL A 100 -49.54 3.93 -4.68
C VAL A 100 -49.28 4.91 -5.81
N ILE A 101 -50.29 5.16 -6.65
CA ILE A 101 -50.23 6.06 -7.80
C ILE A 101 -51.25 7.19 -7.60
N GLY A 102 -50.77 8.32 -7.08
CA GLY A 102 -51.63 9.46 -6.74
C GLY A 102 -52.66 9.05 -5.67
N ALA A 103 -53.95 9.15 -5.99
CA ALA A 103 -55.04 8.73 -5.11
C ALA A 103 -55.45 7.26 -5.27
N THR A 104 -54.81 6.50 -6.17
CA THR A 104 -55.17 5.12 -6.48
C THR A 104 -54.11 4.13 -6.00
N THR A 105 -54.54 2.95 -5.57
CA THR A 105 -53.64 1.83 -5.24
C THR A 105 -53.76 0.75 -6.31
N LYS A 106 -52.63 0.20 -6.73
CA LYS A 106 -52.55 -0.90 -7.70
C LYS A 106 -51.86 -2.09 -7.04
N ASP A 107 -52.52 -3.23 -7.06
CA ASP A 107 -51.95 -4.47 -6.52
C ASP A 107 -50.82 -4.98 -7.42
N ILE A 108 -49.64 -5.25 -6.84
CA ILE A 108 -48.46 -5.73 -7.57
C ILE A 108 -48.32 -7.25 -7.42
N ALA A 109 -48.27 -7.73 -6.18
CA ALA A 109 -47.95 -9.12 -5.86
C ALA A 109 -48.37 -9.49 -4.43
N LEU A 110 -48.46 -10.78 -4.16
CA LEU A 110 -48.49 -11.34 -2.81
C LEU A 110 -47.08 -11.82 -2.47
N TRP A 111 -46.60 -11.61 -1.25
CA TRP A 111 -45.32 -12.12 -0.77
C TRP A 111 -45.55 -13.09 0.37
N THR A 112 -44.95 -14.28 0.29
CA THR A 112 -44.94 -15.24 1.39
C THR A 112 -43.51 -15.62 1.75
N PRO A 113 -43.21 -15.93 3.02
CA PRO A 113 -41.87 -16.32 3.45
C PRO A 113 -41.29 -17.51 2.66
N GLU A 114 -42.13 -18.49 2.30
CA GLU A 114 -41.70 -19.72 1.61
C GLU A 114 -41.50 -19.54 0.11
N LYS A 115 -42.34 -18.72 -0.55
CA LYS A 115 -42.42 -18.65 -2.02
C LYS A 115 -41.91 -17.31 -2.57
N GLY A 116 -41.56 -16.36 -1.72
CA GLY A 116 -41.21 -15.00 -2.12
C GLY A 116 -42.41 -14.30 -2.77
N MET A 117 -42.17 -13.56 -3.85
CA MET A 117 -43.23 -12.86 -4.59
C MET A 117 -44.02 -13.80 -5.53
N VAL A 118 -45.33 -13.79 -5.38
CA VAL A 118 -46.32 -14.52 -6.19
C VAL A 118 -47.22 -13.51 -6.91
N SER A 119 -47.37 -13.67 -8.23
CA SER A 119 -48.26 -12.83 -9.02
C SER A 119 -49.73 -13.12 -8.68
N THR A 120 -50.54 -12.08 -8.55
CA THR A 120 -51.99 -12.21 -8.30
C THR A 120 -52.77 -12.76 -9.49
N ASN A 121 -52.25 -12.66 -10.72
CA ASN A 121 -52.97 -13.01 -11.95
C ASN A 121 -52.60 -14.38 -12.53
N THR A 122 -51.52 -15.00 -12.07
CA THR A 122 -51.10 -16.33 -12.52
C THR A 122 -50.50 -17.08 -11.35
N SER A 123 -50.96 -18.32 -11.14
CA SER A 123 -50.44 -19.29 -10.16
C SER A 123 -49.01 -19.76 -10.45
N LYS A 124 -48.14 -18.88 -10.95
CA LYS A 124 -46.72 -19.14 -11.20
C LYS A 124 -45.91 -18.54 -10.06
N THR A 125 -45.29 -19.41 -9.28
CA THR A 125 -44.21 -19.09 -8.33
C THR A 125 -43.02 -18.52 -9.08
N CYS A 126 -42.45 -17.45 -8.55
CA CYS A 126 -41.52 -16.62 -9.29
C CYS A 126 -40.18 -16.57 -8.54
N THR A 127 -39.26 -17.46 -8.92
CA THR A 127 -38.00 -17.71 -8.21
C THR A 127 -36.80 -16.93 -8.74
N ASN A 128 -36.97 -16.08 -9.75
CA ASN A 128 -35.88 -15.32 -10.37
C ASN A 128 -36.25 -13.86 -10.68
N SER A 129 -35.23 -12.99 -10.76
CA SER A 129 -35.24 -11.52 -10.93
C SER A 129 -35.95 -10.95 -12.18
N LYS A 130 -36.76 -11.74 -12.89
CA LYS A 130 -37.57 -11.33 -14.06
C LYS A 130 -39.04 -11.69 -13.90
N CYS A 131 -39.58 -11.43 -12.73
CA CYS A 131 -41.02 -11.45 -12.55
C CYS A 131 -41.61 -10.17 -13.14
N ILE A 132 -42.32 -10.28 -14.26
CA ILE A 132 -43.05 -9.16 -14.85
C ILE A 132 -44.30 -8.94 -14.00
N PHE A 133 -44.10 -8.27 -12.86
CA PHE A 133 -45.21 -7.65 -12.15
C PHE A 133 -45.67 -6.46 -13.01
N GLY A 134 -46.97 -6.21 -13.10
CA GLY A 134 -47.51 -5.16 -13.95
C GLY A 134 -46.79 -3.81 -13.73
N THR A 135 -46.83 -2.92 -14.72
CA THR A 135 -46.11 -1.62 -14.70
C THR A 135 -46.11 -0.93 -13.33
N ILE A 136 -44.92 -0.82 -12.73
CA ILE A 136 -44.66 -0.12 -11.46
C ILE A 136 -44.29 1.32 -11.82
N LYS A 137 -44.94 2.26 -11.14
CA LYS A 137 -44.68 3.70 -11.27
C LYS A 137 -43.89 4.14 -10.04
N TRP A 138 -42.69 4.65 -10.27
CA TRP A 138 -41.78 5.15 -9.25
C TRP A 138 -42.03 6.64 -8.98
N PRO A 139 -41.58 7.16 -7.83
CA PRO A 139 -41.61 8.59 -7.55
C PRO A 139 -40.98 9.41 -8.70
N GLY A 140 -41.59 10.56 -9.04
CA GLY A 140 -41.14 11.40 -10.17
C GLY A 140 -41.72 11.02 -11.54
N ASP A 141 -42.88 10.35 -11.55
CA ASP A 141 -43.62 9.97 -12.77
C ASP A 141 -42.85 9.03 -13.73
N SER A 142 -41.87 8.27 -13.22
CA SER A 142 -41.09 7.35 -14.02
C SER A 142 -41.56 5.90 -13.92
N PHE A 143 -41.54 5.17 -15.04
CA PHE A 143 -41.77 3.72 -15.09
C PHE A 143 -40.48 2.90 -15.10
N SER A 144 -39.32 3.55 -15.24
CA SER A 144 -38.02 2.88 -15.15
C SER A 144 -37.66 2.66 -13.69
N VAL A 145 -37.22 1.46 -13.35
CA VAL A 145 -36.66 1.17 -12.01
C VAL A 145 -35.48 2.12 -11.76
N PRO A 146 -35.56 3.00 -10.74
CA PRO A 146 -34.44 3.88 -10.41
C PRO A 146 -33.26 3.01 -10.02
N LYS A 147 -32.07 3.32 -10.55
CA LYS A 147 -30.85 2.53 -10.34
C LYS A 147 -30.27 2.64 -8.91
N GLY A 148 -31.04 3.16 -7.95
CA GLY A 148 -30.63 3.37 -6.57
C GLY A 148 -29.89 4.70 -6.38
N TRP A 149 -28.81 4.66 -5.61
CA TRP A 149 -27.96 5.83 -5.33
C TRP A 149 -27.26 6.30 -6.60
N GLU A 150 -27.85 7.29 -7.27
CA GLU A 150 -27.11 8.10 -8.22
C GLU A 150 -26.33 9.14 -7.42
N ILE A 151 -25.01 9.13 -7.57
CA ILE A 151 -24.20 10.21 -7.03
C ILE A 151 -24.75 11.51 -7.72
N PRO A 152 -25.13 12.59 -7.03
CA PRO A 152 -25.91 13.67 -7.65
C PRO A 152 -25.08 14.49 -8.64
N THR A 153 -25.53 14.81 -9.85
CA THR A 153 -24.75 15.60 -10.83
C THR A 153 -24.40 17.04 -10.37
N ASN A 154 -25.02 17.52 -9.29
CA ASN A 154 -24.82 18.86 -8.70
C ASN A 154 -23.87 18.82 -7.47
N ARG A 155 -22.77 18.07 -7.62
CA ARG A 155 -22.12 17.27 -6.58
C ARG A 155 -21.15 18.06 -5.69
N LYS A 156 -21.28 17.87 -4.37
CA LYS A 156 -20.21 18.14 -3.38
C LYS A 156 -18.89 17.58 -3.91
N LYS A 157 -17.87 18.42 -4.11
CA LYS A 157 -16.56 18.00 -4.61
C LYS A 157 -15.94 17.02 -3.63
N LEU A 158 -15.25 16.00 -4.16
CA LEU A 158 -14.44 15.10 -3.35
C LEU A 158 -13.31 15.90 -2.70
N ARG A 159 -13.21 15.85 -1.38
CA ARG A 159 -12.16 16.54 -0.63
C ARG A 159 -10.97 15.63 -0.49
N ILE A 160 -9.93 15.90 -1.26
CA ILE A 160 -8.71 15.09 -1.29
C ILE A 160 -7.65 15.75 -0.41
N GLY A 161 -7.27 15.08 0.68
CA GLY A 161 -6.16 15.52 1.52
C GLY A 161 -4.82 15.31 0.81
N VAL A 162 -3.91 16.27 0.94
CA VAL A 162 -2.57 16.19 0.36
C VAL A 162 -1.52 16.51 1.42
N PRO A 163 -0.54 15.63 1.65
CA PRO A 163 0.52 15.90 2.62
C PRO A 163 1.42 17.04 2.14
N LEU A 164 1.82 17.92 3.05
CA LEU A 164 2.77 19.00 2.78
C LEU A 164 4.18 18.58 3.21
N LYS A 165 5.13 18.56 2.27
CA LYS A 165 6.50 18.14 2.54
C LYS A 165 7.51 19.10 1.90
N ASP A 166 8.36 19.70 2.72
CA ASP A 166 9.36 20.66 2.24
C ASP A 166 10.60 19.99 1.62
N GLY A 167 10.92 18.76 2.04
CA GLY A 167 12.17 18.08 1.66
C GLY A 167 12.15 17.35 0.32
N PHE A 168 10.99 16.89 -0.17
CA PHE A 168 10.88 16.09 -1.40
C PHE A 168 9.70 16.54 -2.25
N THR A 169 9.88 17.69 -2.91
CA THR A 169 8.82 18.31 -3.73
C THR A 169 8.55 17.58 -5.05
N GLU A 170 9.39 16.63 -5.42
CA GLU A 170 9.25 15.82 -6.64
C GLU A 170 8.00 14.91 -6.59
N PHE A 171 7.64 14.44 -5.39
CA PHE A 171 6.47 13.57 -5.21
C PHE A 171 5.17 14.38 -5.12
N VAL A 172 5.18 15.43 -4.29
CA VAL A 172 4.07 16.34 -4.07
C VAL A 172 4.64 17.73 -3.80
N LYS A 173 4.20 18.71 -4.58
CA LYS A 173 4.57 20.12 -4.47
C LYS A 173 3.30 20.95 -4.41
N ILE A 174 3.22 21.77 -3.37
CA ILE A 174 2.11 22.68 -3.15
C ILE A 174 2.62 24.10 -3.40
N THR A 175 2.04 24.77 -4.38
CA THR A 175 2.32 26.18 -4.70
C THR A 175 1.07 27.00 -4.51
N LYS A 176 1.14 28.01 -3.64
CA LYS A 176 0.05 28.97 -3.45
C LYS A 176 0.33 30.18 -4.34
N ASP A 177 -0.61 30.52 -5.20
CA ASP A 177 -0.54 31.77 -5.95
C ASP A 177 -0.82 32.94 -4.98
N PRO A 178 0.13 33.87 -4.78
CA PRO A 178 -0.03 34.97 -3.82
C PRO A 178 -1.13 35.97 -4.21
N TYR A 179 -1.57 36.00 -5.47
CA TYR A 179 -2.56 36.97 -5.95
C TYR A 179 -3.98 36.43 -5.94
N THR A 180 -4.18 35.15 -6.25
CA THR A 180 -5.51 34.51 -6.32
C THR A 180 -5.82 33.63 -5.10
N ASN A 181 -4.83 33.39 -4.24
CA ASN A 181 -4.89 32.46 -3.11
C ASN A 181 -5.31 31.03 -3.53
N THR A 182 -5.19 30.70 -4.82
CA THR A 182 -5.45 29.35 -5.31
C THR A 182 -4.25 28.47 -5.05
N THR A 183 -4.52 27.28 -4.54
CA THR A 183 -3.49 26.29 -4.25
C THR A 183 -3.36 25.34 -5.42
N ALA A 184 -2.24 25.42 -6.14
CA ALA A 184 -1.89 24.47 -7.19
C ALA A 184 -1.05 23.34 -6.59
N VAL A 185 -1.49 22.11 -6.83
CA VAL A 185 -0.84 20.89 -6.33
C VAL A 185 -0.31 20.12 -7.54
N THR A 186 0.98 19.80 -7.52
CA THR A 186 1.71 19.14 -8.63
C THR A 186 2.66 18.09 -8.08
N GLY A 187 3.21 17.22 -8.93
CA GLY A 187 4.21 16.21 -8.53
C GLY A 187 3.81 14.81 -8.98
N PHE A 188 4.75 13.86 -8.88
CA PHE A 188 4.59 12.51 -9.40
C PHE A 188 3.31 11.81 -8.90
N CYS A 189 3.00 11.92 -7.61
CA CYS A 189 1.82 11.26 -7.03
C CYS A 189 0.51 11.87 -7.53
N ILE A 190 0.52 13.17 -7.85
CA ILE A 190 -0.65 13.89 -8.38
C ILE A 190 -0.88 13.52 -9.85
N ASP A 191 0.21 13.39 -10.62
CA ASP A 191 0.13 12.98 -12.02
C ASP A 191 -0.41 11.56 -12.17
N VAL A 192 0.00 10.64 -11.29
CA VAL A 192 -0.56 9.28 -11.21
C VAL A 192 -2.07 9.32 -10.91
N PHE A 193 -2.49 10.11 -9.93
CA PHE A 193 -3.91 10.29 -9.62
C PHE A 193 -4.71 10.85 -10.81
N HIS A 194 -4.21 11.90 -11.47
CA HIS A 194 -4.86 12.45 -12.65
C HIS A 194 -4.94 11.45 -13.82
N ALA A 195 -3.91 10.62 -14.01
CA ALA A 195 -3.93 9.56 -14.99
C ALA A 195 -5.03 8.53 -14.67
N ALA A 196 -5.16 8.14 -13.40
CA ALA A 196 -6.22 7.23 -12.96
C ALA A 196 -7.62 7.83 -13.15
N VAL A 197 -7.83 9.10 -12.79
CA VAL A 197 -9.12 9.80 -12.97
C VAL A 197 -9.51 9.92 -14.44
N LYS A 198 -8.56 10.14 -15.35
CA LYS A 198 -8.82 10.20 -16.80
C LYS A 198 -9.34 8.88 -17.39
N LEU A 199 -9.05 7.74 -16.74
CA LEU A 199 -9.52 6.42 -17.17
C LEU A 199 -10.93 6.09 -16.67
N LEU A 200 -11.49 6.89 -15.75
CA LEU A 200 -12.83 6.67 -15.24
C LEU A 200 -13.88 7.01 -16.32
N PRO A 201 -14.96 6.21 -16.44
CA PRO A 201 -16.02 6.46 -17.42
C PRO A 201 -16.94 7.64 -17.05
N TYR A 202 -16.62 8.37 -15.98
CA TYR A 202 -17.39 9.49 -15.45
C TYR A 202 -16.48 10.62 -14.98
N HIS A 203 -17.01 11.85 -14.97
CA HIS A 203 -16.32 13.00 -14.41
C HIS A 203 -16.32 12.93 -12.88
N LEU A 204 -15.14 13.03 -12.26
CA LEU A 204 -14.95 13.04 -10.81
C LEU A 204 -14.57 14.47 -10.36
N PRO A 205 -15.53 15.31 -9.94
CA PRO A 205 -15.22 16.63 -9.40
C PRO A 205 -14.52 16.49 -8.04
N HIS A 206 -13.30 17.01 -7.94
CA HIS A 206 -12.47 16.93 -6.75
C HIS A 206 -11.76 18.26 -6.48
N GLU A 207 -11.34 18.45 -5.24
CA GLU A 207 -10.48 19.55 -4.81
C GLU A 207 -9.37 19.02 -3.90
N PHE A 208 -8.16 19.53 -4.08
CA PHE A 208 -7.03 19.20 -3.22
C PHE A 208 -6.97 20.16 -2.04
N ILE A 209 -6.87 19.61 -0.84
CA ILE A 209 -6.79 20.36 0.41
C ILE A 209 -5.45 20.01 1.07
N PRO A 210 -4.49 20.96 1.12
CA PRO A 210 -3.24 20.78 1.83
C PRO A 210 -3.47 20.48 3.31
N TYR A 211 -2.75 19.49 3.84
CA TYR A 211 -2.75 19.20 5.27
C TYR A 211 -1.73 20.07 6.01
N GLU A 212 -2.13 21.32 6.30
CA GLU A 212 -1.28 22.35 6.90
C GLU A 212 -1.81 22.86 8.25
N ASN A 213 -0.89 23.23 9.15
CA ASN A 213 -1.21 23.95 10.39
C ASN A 213 -1.26 25.46 10.16
N SER A 214 -1.59 26.21 11.21
CA SER A 214 -1.61 27.68 11.23
C SER A 214 -0.29 28.36 10.87
N SER A 215 0.84 27.63 10.92
CA SER A 215 2.16 28.13 10.52
C SER A 215 2.53 27.85 9.07
N GLY A 216 1.66 27.18 8.30
CA GLY A 216 1.92 26.79 6.91
C GLY A 216 2.88 25.60 6.76
N SER A 217 3.09 24.81 7.82
CA SER A 217 3.82 23.53 7.78
C SER A 217 2.85 22.36 7.96
N MET A 218 3.30 21.11 7.75
CA MET A 218 2.43 19.94 7.86
C MET A 218 1.71 19.90 9.22
N ALA A 219 0.38 19.70 9.20
CA ALA A 219 -0.46 19.80 10.40
C ALA A 219 -0.20 18.73 11.47
N GLY A 220 0.44 17.62 11.09
CA GLY A 220 0.74 16.49 11.96
C GLY A 220 1.62 15.50 11.23
N THR A 221 1.48 14.22 11.55
CA THR A 221 2.13 13.11 10.86
C THR A 221 1.23 12.54 9.77
N TYR A 222 1.79 11.62 8.97
CA TYR A 222 0.99 10.85 8.03
C TYR A 222 -0.05 9.94 8.71
N ASP A 223 0.18 9.55 9.96
CA ASP A 223 -0.79 8.74 10.70
C ASP A 223 -1.96 9.63 11.13
N ASP A 224 -1.70 10.88 11.51
CA ASP A 224 -2.75 11.87 11.81
C ASP A 224 -3.58 12.21 10.57
N LEU A 225 -2.94 12.33 9.40
CA LEU A 225 -3.62 12.55 8.12
C LEU A 225 -4.64 11.45 7.79
N VAL A 226 -4.40 10.21 8.22
CA VAL A 226 -5.31 9.07 8.02
C VAL A 226 -6.55 9.18 8.90
N TYR A 227 -6.44 9.79 10.08
CA TYR A 227 -7.57 9.99 10.99
C TYR A 227 -8.39 11.25 10.68
N GLU A 228 -7.88 12.12 9.82
CA GLU A 228 -8.58 13.32 9.39
C GLU A 228 -9.78 13.01 8.51
N LYS A 229 -10.74 13.94 8.49
CA LYS A 229 -11.95 13.82 7.69
C LYS A 229 -11.66 14.19 6.23
N PHE A 230 -10.94 13.38 5.48
CA PHE A 230 -10.87 13.51 4.01
C PHE A 230 -11.66 12.39 3.34
N ASP A 231 -12.15 12.64 2.12
CA ASP A 231 -12.84 11.61 1.35
C ASP A 231 -11.83 10.69 0.63
N ALA A 232 -10.61 11.19 0.38
CA ALA A 232 -9.46 10.46 -0.14
C ALA A 232 -8.16 11.22 0.21
N VAL A 233 -7.01 10.57 0.11
CA VAL A 233 -5.68 11.18 0.26
C VAL A 233 -4.75 10.76 -0.87
N VAL A 234 -4.11 11.77 -1.46
CA VAL A 234 -3.19 11.60 -2.59
C VAL A 234 -1.83 12.17 -2.20
N GLY A 235 -0.79 11.33 -2.24
CA GLY A 235 0.59 11.71 -1.97
C GLY A 235 1.51 10.51 -1.81
N ASP A 236 2.72 10.73 -1.29
CA ASP A 236 3.75 9.72 -0.99
C ASP A 236 3.42 8.91 0.28
N THR A 237 2.16 8.49 0.44
CA THR A 237 1.69 7.72 1.58
C THR A 237 2.12 6.26 1.46
N THR A 238 2.97 5.82 2.39
CA THR A 238 3.36 4.41 2.50
C THR A 238 2.24 3.56 3.11
N ILE A 239 1.94 2.42 2.50
CA ILE A 239 1.03 1.41 3.06
C ILE A 239 1.66 0.81 4.32
N ARG A 240 0.94 0.88 5.46
CA ARG A 240 1.33 0.30 6.73
C ARG A 240 0.15 -0.39 7.39
N THR A 241 0.40 -1.47 8.13
CA THR A 241 -0.63 -2.22 8.87
C THR A 241 -1.43 -1.33 9.82
N ASN A 242 -0.80 -0.37 10.51
CA ASN A 242 -1.51 0.53 11.43
C ASN A 242 -2.51 1.44 10.70
N ARG A 243 -2.21 1.86 9.45
CA ARG A 243 -3.10 2.68 8.62
C ARG A 243 -4.19 1.84 7.96
N SER A 244 -3.86 0.64 7.51
CA SER A 244 -4.80 -0.28 6.85
C SER A 244 -5.94 -0.76 7.75
N LEU A 245 -5.88 -0.51 9.06
CA LEU A 245 -6.99 -0.75 9.99
C LEU A 245 -8.10 0.31 9.89
N TYR A 246 -7.80 1.48 9.32
CA TYR A 246 -8.71 2.63 9.29
C TYR A 246 -9.07 3.07 7.87
N VAL A 247 -8.22 2.77 6.88
CA VAL A 247 -8.43 3.17 5.48
C VAL A 247 -8.10 2.03 4.53
N ASP A 248 -8.82 2.01 3.40
CA ASP A 248 -8.58 1.08 2.31
C ASP A 248 -7.62 1.69 1.30
N PHE A 249 -6.46 1.08 1.12
CA PHE A 249 -5.49 1.53 0.13
C PHE A 249 -5.79 0.99 -1.27
N THR A 250 -5.51 1.83 -2.26
CA THR A 250 -5.34 1.39 -3.66
C THR A 250 -4.18 0.40 -3.79
N MET A 251 -4.10 -0.28 -4.94
CA MET A 251 -2.90 -1.05 -5.27
C MET A 251 -1.67 -0.12 -5.29
N PRO A 252 -0.53 -0.56 -4.75
CA PRO A 252 0.67 0.27 -4.75
C PRO A 252 1.10 0.57 -6.19
N TYR A 253 1.29 1.86 -6.48
CA TYR A 253 1.72 2.31 -7.81
C TYR A 253 3.24 2.43 -7.92
N THR A 254 3.96 2.34 -6.80
CA THR A 254 5.42 2.24 -6.77
C THR A 254 5.85 1.42 -5.57
N GLU A 255 6.87 0.58 -5.75
CA GLU A 255 7.53 -0.07 -4.64
C GLU A 255 8.39 0.93 -3.88
N SER A 256 8.43 0.78 -2.57
CA SER A 256 9.17 1.64 -1.65
C SER A 256 9.65 0.76 -0.51
N ASN A 257 10.92 0.87 -0.15
CA ASN A 257 11.52 0.20 0.99
C ASN A 257 12.20 1.22 1.89
N VAL A 258 12.66 0.80 3.07
CA VAL A 258 13.55 1.61 3.91
C VAL A 258 14.99 1.25 3.60
N GLY A 259 15.80 2.25 3.26
CA GLY A 259 17.24 2.10 3.02
C GLY A 259 18.02 3.19 3.76
N MET A 260 19.34 3.19 3.58
CA MET A 260 20.20 4.27 4.06
C MET A 260 21.13 4.78 2.98
N VAL A 261 21.50 6.04 3.08
CA VAL A 261 22.52 6.69 2.27
C VAL A 261 23.71 6.99 3.15
N VAL A 262 24.89 6.60 2.70
CA VAL A 262 26.17 6.78 3.40
C VAL A 262 27.18 7.44 2.48
N PRO A 263 28.13 8.23 3.03
CA PRO A 263 29.23 8.77 2.24
C PRO A 263 30.06 7.65 1.63
N ILE A 264 30.44 7.83 0.36
CA ILE A 264 31.40 6.94 -0.28
C ILE A 264 32.73 7.13 0.43
N ARG A 265 33.41 6.01 0.69
CA ARG A 265 34.72 6.02 1.34
C ARG A 265 35.74 6.65 0.39
N ASP A 266 35.96 7.94 0.56
CA ASP A 266 36.88 8.69 -0.27
C ASP A 266 38.31 8.29 0.11
N ASN A 267 38.93 7.41 -0.68
CA ASN A 267 40.35 7.11 -0.53
C ASN A 267 41.16 8.29 -1.08
N LYS A 268 41.06 9.45 -0.41
CA LYS A 268 41.73 10.72 -0.75
C LYS A 268 43.25 10.63 -0.72
N SER A 269 43.84 9.46 -0.43
CA SER A 269 45.20 9.23 -0.85
C SER A 269 45.21 9.18 -2.38
N LYS A 270 45.43 10.34 -3.00
CA LYS A 270 45.96 10.47 -4.36
C LYS A 270 47.34 9.81 -4.38
N ASN A 271 47.37 8.49 -4.23
CA ASN A 271 48.57 7.71 -4.32
C ASN A 271 48.95 7.77 -5.78
N ALA A 272 49.90 8.65 -6.12
CA ALA A 272 50.50 8.70 -7.45
C ALA A 272 50.99 7.31 -7.90
N TRP A 273 51.28 6.42 -6.94
CA TRP A 273 51.66 5.02 -7.12
C TRP A 273 50.50 4.04 -7.42
N ILE A 274 49.30 4.53 -7.72
CA ILE A 274 48.16 3.64 -8.07
C ILE A 274 48.47 2.78 -9.30
N PHE A 275 49.35 3.24 -10.19
CA PHE A 275 49.79 2.49 -11.38
C PHE A 275 50.61 1.23 -11.06
N MET A 276 51.20 1.10 -9.85
CA MET A 276 51.94 -0.09 -9.43
C MET A 276 51.06 -1.17 -8.78
N LYS A 277 49.85 -0.81 -8.33
CA LYS A 277 48.90 -1.73 -7.68
C LYS A 277 48.27 -2.82 -8.57
N PRO A 278 48.07 -2.65 -9.91
CA PRO A 278 47.38 -3.64 -10.73
C PRO A 278 48.13 -4.97 -10.89
N LEU A 279 49.44 -4.98 -10.64
CA LEU A 279 50.30 -6.13 -10.83
C LEU A 279 51.08 -6.39 -9.54
N THR A 280 51.17 -7.65 -9.12
CA THR A 280 51.91 -8.01 -7.90
C THR A 280 53.41 -7.81 -8.11
N TRP A 281 54.15 -7.55 -7.03
CA TRP A 281 55.61 -7.37 -7.10
C TRP A 281 56.32 -8.57 -7.75
N GLY A 282 55.85 -9.79 -7.48
CA GLY A 282 56.37 -11.01 -8.12
C GLY A 282 56.18 -11.00 -9.63
N LEU A 283 55.03 -10.56 -10.13
CA LEU A 283 54.75 -10.45 -11.57
C LEU A 283 55.57 -9.33 -12.23
N TRP A 284 55.78 -8.19 -11.56
CA TRP A 284 56.72 -7.16 -12.02
C TRP A 284 58.13 -7.71 -12.20
N LEU A 285 58.64 -8.41 -11.18
CA LEU A 285 59.98 -9.01 -11.23
C LEU A 285 60.08 -10.09 -12.31
N THR A 286 59.03 -10.90 -12.47
CA THR A 286 58.97 -11.96 -13.49
C THR A 286 59.01 -11.36 -14.89
N THR A 287 58.25 -10.29 -15.12
CA THR A 287 58.25 -9.56 -16.39
C THR A 287 59.64 -9.00 -16.69
N LEU A 288 60.30 -8.38 -15.71
CA LEU A 288 61.68 -7.88 -15.84
C LEU A 288 62.68 -9.00 -16.18
N CYS A 289 62.58 -10.17 -15.53
CA CYS A 289 63.42 -11.33 -15.85
C CYS A 289 63.20 -11.82 -17.30
N PHE A 290 61.95 -11.94 -17.75
CA PHE A 290 61.65 -12.33 -19.13
C PHE A 290 62.20 -11.32 -20.16
N PHE A 291 62.15 -10.01 -19.87
CA PHE A 291 62.78 -8.99 -20.70
C PHE A 291 64.28 -9.23 -20.89
N ILE A 292 64.99 -9.56 -19.81
CA ILE A 292 66.43 -9.86 -19.85
C ILE A 292 66.68 -11.16 -20.63
N CYS A 293 65.87 -12.19 -20.43
CA CYS A 293 65.97 -13.46 -21.16
C CYS A 293 65.78 -13.28 -22.66
N ILE A 294 64.75 -12.53 -23.08
CA ILE A 294 64.49 -12.27 -24.51
C ILE A 294 65.59 -11.40 -25.12
N ALA A 295 66.08 -10.38 -24.41
CA ALA A 295 67.23 -9.60 -24.85
C ALA A 295 68.46 -10.48 -25.10
N PHE A 296 68.72 -11.43 -24.21
CA PHE A 296 69.80 -12.39 -24.37
C PHE A 296 69.58 -13.33 -25.56
N VAL A 297 68.37 -13.88 -25.74
CA VAL A 297 68.04 -14.77 -26.87
C VAL A 297 68.18 -14.05 -28.22
N VAL A 298 67.68 -12.82 -28.32
CA VAL A 298 67.82 -12.00 -29.53
C VAL A 298 69.29 -11.67 -29.79
N TRP A 299 70.06 -11.32 -28.75
CA TRP A 299 71.50 -11.11 -28.87
C TRP A 299 72.23 -12.34 -29.42
N VAL A 300 71.97 -13.54 -28.88
CA VAL A 300 72.60 -14.78 -29.38
C VAL A 300 72.29 -15.03 -30.86
N LEU A 301 71.05 -14.77 -31.28
CA LEU A 301 70.58 -15.02 -32.65
C LEU A 301 71.06 -13.96 -33.65
N GLU A 302 71.20 -12.70 -33.24
CA GLU A 302 71.55 -11.58 -34.13
C GLU A 302 73.03 -11.21 -34.09
N HIS A 303 73.75 -11.40 -32.98
CA HIS A 303 75.15 -10.95 -32.83
C HIS A 303 76.11 -11.55 -33.87
N ARG A 304 75.84 -12.79 -34.32
CA ARG A 304 76.65 -13.45 -35.35
C ARG A 304 76.39 -12.93 -36.75
N ILE A 305 75.18 -12.44 -37.04
CA ILE A 305 74.70 -12.19 -38.41
C ILE A 305 74.61 -10.68 -38.70
N ASN A 306 74.19 -9.89 -37.72
CA ASN A 306 73.87 -8.49 -37.87
C ASN A 306 75.03 -7.59 -37.40
N LYS A 307 75.41 -6.61 -38.21
CA LYS A 307 76.50 -5.67 -37.90
C LYS A 307 76.08 -4.61 -36.87
N ASP A 308 74.78 -4.33 -36.76
CA ASP A 308 74.23 -3.33 -35.84
C ASP A 308 74.30 -3.79 -34.37
N PHE A 309 74.38 -5.11 -34.13
CA PHE A 309 74.55 -5.72 -32.81
C PHE A 309 76.02 -6.08 -32.49
N ARG A 310 76.99 -5.46 -33.19
CA ARG A 310 78.44 -5.66 -32.96
C ARG A 310 79.10 -4.41 -32.40
N GLY A 311 80.09 -4.59 -31.53
CA GLY A 311 80.81 -3.51 -30.85
C GLY A 311 81.56 -4.01 -29.60
N PRO A 312 82.09 -3.11 -28.74
CA PRO A 312 82.59 -3.49 -27.42
C PRO A 312 81.52 -4.24 -26.60
N PRO A 313 81.88 -5.16 -25.69
CA PRO A 313 80.91 -5.97 -24.95
C PRO A 313 79.80 -5.16 -24.25
N SER A 314 80.13 -3.99 -23.73
CA SER A 314 79.16 -3.05 -23.11
C SER A 314 78.15 -2.47 -24.11
N HIS A 315 78.57 -2.21 -25.36
CA HIS A 315 77.70 -1.68 -26.40
C HIS A 315 76.71 -2.73 -26.93
N GLN A 316 77.12 -4.00 -27.00
CA GLN A 316 76.27 -5.10 -27.47
C GLN A 316 75.15 -5.44 -26.47
N VAL A 317 75.48 -5.44 -25.18
CA VAL A 317 74.47 -5.66 -24.12
C VAL A 317 73.51 -4.48 -24.05
N GLY A 318 74.03 -3.25 -24.18
CA GLY A 318 73.22 -2.03 -24.19
C GLY A 318 72.23 -1.97 -25.37
N THR A 319 72.68 -2.28 -26.58
CA THR A 319 71.82 -2.32 -27.79
C THR A 319 70.77 -3.42 -27.70
N SER A 320 71.12 -4.62 -27.21
CA SER A 320 70.16 -5.73 -27.06
C SER A 320 69.08 -5.46 -26.00
N PHE A 321 69.47 -4.84 -24.88
CA PHE A 321 68.51 -4.43 -23.84
C PHE A 321 67.62 -3.28 -24.31
N TRP A 322 68.21 -2.29 -24.99
CA TRP A 322 67.48 -1.17 -25.59
C TRP A 322 66.48 -1.63 -26.67
N PHE A 323 66.87 -2.60 -27.49
CA PHE A 323 66.02 -3.20 -28.52
C PHE A 323 64.79 -3.92 -27.91
N SER A 324 65.01 -4.72 -26.86
CA SER A 324 63.93 -5.39 -26.13
C SER A 324 62.96 -4.43 -25.46
N PHE A 325 63.47 -3.34 -24.86
CA PHE A 325 62.65 -2.29 -24.28
C PHE A 325 61.89 -1.50 -25.35
N SER A 326 62.53 -1.16 -26.46
CA SER A 326 61.93 -0.41 -27.58
C SER A 326 60.79 -1.19 -28.27
N THR A 327 60.87 -2.53 -28.25
CA THR A 327 59.80 -3.42 -28.74
C THR A 327 58.53 -3.32 -27.90
N MET A 328 58.65 -3.12 -26.57
CA MET A 328 57.50 -2.96 -25.68
C MET A 328 56.71 -1.68 -25.97
N VAL A 329 57.40 -0.61 -26.39
CA VAL A 329 56.82 0.72 -26.64
C VAL A 329 56.51 0.92 -28.14
N PHE A 330 56.57 -0.13 -28.95
CA PHE A 330 56.39 -0.07 -30.42
C PHE A 330 57.32 0.94 -31.12
N SER A 331 58.48 1.24 -30.53
CA SER A 331 59.47 2.19 -31.05
C SER A 331 60.57 1.45 -31.80
N HIS A 332 60.26 0.88 -32.97
CA HIS A 332 61.23 0.04 -33.69
C HIS A 332 62.32 0.87 -34.39
N ARG A 333 63.55 0.82 -33.86
CA ARG A 333 64.72 1.51 -34.44
C ARG A 333 65.62 0.60 -35.29
N GLU A 334 65.74 -0.68 -34.95
CA GLU A 334 66.68 -1.62 -35.56
C GLU A 334 65.96 -2.76 -36.29
N ARG A 335 66.49 -3.20 -37.44
CA ARG A 335 65.88 -4.27 -38.26
C ARG A 335 66.51 -5.62 -37.93
N VAL A 336 65.67 -6.59 -37.58
CA VAL A 336 66.07 -7.99 -37.30
C VAL A 336 66.28 -8.74 -38.63
N VAL A 337 67.46 -9.34 -38.81
CA VAL A 337 67.85 -9.99 -40.07
C VAL A 337 67.52 -11.49 -40.06
N SER A 338 67.65 -12.16 -38.91
CA SER A 338 67.44 -13.61 -38.77
C SER A 338 65.95 -13.98 -38.76
N ASN A 339 65.57 -14.98 -39.57
CA ASN A 339 64.20 -15.51 -39.59
C ASN A 339 63.78 -16.12 -38.24
N SER A 340 64.71 -16.77 -37.52
CA SER A 340 64.43 -17.32 -36.18
C SER A 340 64.21 -16.22 -35.15
N ALA A 341 64.99 -15.13 -35.20
CA ALA A 341 64.80 -14.00 -34.32
C ALA A 341 63.48 -13.28 -34.61
N ARG A 342 63.06 -13.16 -35.88
CA ARG A 342 61.74 -12.62 -36.24
C ARG A 342 60.59 -13.42 -35.65
N PHE A 343 60.66 -14.75 -35.67
CA PHE A 343 59.64 -15.60 -35.05
C PHE A 343 59.54 -15.38 -33.54
N VAL A 344 60.69 -15.39 -32.84
CA VAL A 344 60.75 -15.10 -31.39
C VAL A 344 60.18 -13.72 -31.07
N MET A 345 60.47 -12.72 -31.91
CA MET A 345 59.94 -11.36 -31.75
C MET A 345 58.43 -11.27 -31.95
N ILE A 346 57.85 -11.99 -32.91
CA ILE A 346 56.40 -12.04 -33.12
C ILE A 346 55.69 -12.62 -31.89
N VAL A 347 56.20 -13.74 -31.37
CA VAL A 347 55.66 -14.36 -30.15
C VAL A 347 55.80 -13.41 -28.95
N TRP A 348 56.95 -12.74 -28.81
CA TRP A 348 57.20 -11.79 -27.73
C TRP A 348 56.27 -10.58 -27.76
N VAL A 349 56.04 -9.99 -28.95
CA VAL A 349 55.08 -8.89 -29.12
C VAL A 349 53.67 -9.34 -28.73
N PHE A 350 53.26 -10.57 -29.07
CA PHE A 350 51.96 -11.11 -28.66
C PHE A 350 51.84 -11.27 -27.14
N VAL A 351 52.88 -11.78 -26.47
CA VAL A 351 52.93 -11.85 -25.00
C VAL A 351 52.82 -10.45 -24.38
N MET A 352 53.55 -9.48 -24.91
CA MET A 352 53.50 -8.10 -24.42
C MET A 352 52.12 -7.47 -24.59
N LEU A 353 51.45 -7.70 -25.72
CA LEU A 353 50.08 -7.25 -25.94
C LEU A 353 49.12 -7.81 -24.88
N ILE A 354 49.22 -9.09 -24.54
CA ILE A 354 48.39 -9.72 -23.50
C ILE A 354 48.68 -9.08 -22.13
N VAL A 355 49.95 -8.86 -21.79
CA VAL A 355 50.35 -8.23 -20.52
C VAL A 355 49.81 -6.80 -20.43
N THR A 356 49.94 -5.99 -21.49
CA THR A 356 49.41 -4.62 -21.53
C THR A 356 47.88 -4.60 -21.40
N GLN A 357 47.17 -5.48 -22.11
CA GLN A 357 45.70 -5.55 -22.03
C GLN A 357 45.23 -5.99 -20.63
N SER A 358 45.87 -6.99 -20.04
CA SER A 358 45.56 -7.45 -18.68
C SER A 358 45.84 -6.37 -17.63
N TYR A 359 46.95 -5.64 -17.78
CA TYR A 359 47.27 -4.49 -16.94
C TYR A 359 46.19 -3.41 -17.02
N THR A 360 45.78 -3.01 -18.22
CA THR A 360 44.73 -2.00 -18.42
C THR A 360 43.38 -2.47 -17.85
N ALA A 361 43.01 -3.73 -18.05
CA ALA A 361 41.78 -4.30 -17.49
C ALA A 361 41.78 -4.30 -15.95
N ASN A 362 42.88 -4.72 -15.32
CA ASN A 362 43.01 -4.74 -13.86
C ASN A 362 43.06 -3.32 -13.27
N LEU A 363 43.75 -2.39 -13.92
CA LEU A 363 43.77 -0.99 -13.50
C LEU A 363 42.36 -0.38 -13.58
N SER A 364 41.65 -0.63 -14.69
CA SER A 364 40.27 -0.17 -14.86
C SER A 364 39.35 -0.75 -13.78
N SER A 365 39.43 -2.06 -13.52
CA SER A 365 38.65 -2.73 -12.47
C SER A 365 38.93 -2.13 -11.09
N LEU A 366 40.21 -1.90 -10.76
CA LEU A 366 40.62 -1.29 -9.50
C LEU A 366 40.07 0.13 -9.33
N LEU A 367 40.12 0.95 -10.39
CA LEU A 367 39.59 2.31 -10.38
C LEU A 367 38.06 2.32 -10.23
N THR A 368 37.35 1.37 -10.84
CA THR A 368 35.89 1.26 -10.69
C THR A 368 35.47 0.78 -9.30
N VAL A 369 36.19 -0.16 -8.69
CA VAL A 369 35.84 -0.71 -7.38
C VAL A 369 36.11 0.29 -6.25
N GLN A 370 37.20 1.05 -6.33
CA GLN A 370 37.51 2.05 -5.31
C GLN A 370 36.51 3.23 -5.26
N GLN A 371 35.76 3.47 -6.34
CA GLN A 371 34.77 4.54 -6.40
C GLN A 371 33.42 4.20 -5.74
N LEU A 372 33.19 2.94 -5.32
CA LEU A 372 31.86 2.47 -4.92
C LEU A 372 31.81 1.85 -3.52
N GLN A 373 32.88 1.95 -2.71
CA GLN A 373 32.85 1.38 -1.37
C GLN A 373 32.12 2.29 -0.37
N PRO A 374 31.04 1.80 0.27
CA PRO A 374 30.36 2.58 1.31
C PRO A 374 31.26 2.73 2.53
N THR A 375 31.16 3.85 3.24
CA THR A 375 31.85 4.02 4.53
C THR A 375 31.32 3.03 5.57
N VAL A 376 30.04 2.68 5.47
CA VAL A 376 29.35 1.73 6.37
C VAL A 376 28.49 0.79 5.54
N SER A 377 28.71 -0.52 5.70
CA SER A 377 28.03 -1.58 4.95
C SER A 377 26.74 -2.05 5.60
N GLU A 378 26.64 -2.04 6.92
CA GLU A 378 25.45 -2.52 7.64
C GLU A 378 24.95 -1.51 8.67
N LEU A 379 23.64 -1.51 8.90
CA LEU A 379 23.03 -0.67 9.94
C LEU A 379 23.53 -1.07 11.34
N ASN A 380 23.83 -2.35 11.56
CA ASN A 380 24.37 -2.88 12.82
C ASN A 380 25.74 -2.28 13.17
N ASP A 381 26.54 -1.94 12.16
CA ASP A 381 27.84 -1.29 12.37
C ASP A 381 27.66 0.10 12.99
N LEU A 382 26.65 0.86 12.54
CA LEU A 382 26.32 2.17 13.12
C LEU A 382 25.90 2.05 14.57
N LEU A 383 25.12 1.01 14.91
CA LEU A 383 24.67 0.77 16.27
C LEU A 383 25.84 0.44 17.19
N ARG A 384 26.76 -0.42 16.73
CA ARG A 384 27.94 -0.86 17.47
C ARG A 384 28.97 0.25 17.66
N ASN A 385 29.19 1.07 16.63
CA ASN A 385 30.11 2.22 16.68
C ASN A 385 29.54 3.39 17.50
N GLY A 386 28.21 3.39 17.71
CA GLY A 386 27.50 4.45 18.40
C GLY A 386 27.37 5.71 17.57
N ASP A 387 27.26 5.55 16.26
CA ASP A 387 27.15 6.65 15.31
C ASP A 387 25.77 7.34 15.38
N ILE A 388 25.74 8.62 14.99
CA ILE A 388 24.49 9.39 14.90
C ILE A 388 23.87 9.16 13.54
N VAL A 389 22.58 8.82 13.51
CA VAL A 389 21.82 8.50 12.31
C VAL A 389 20.78 9.57 12.05
N GLY A 390 20.72 10.06 10.82
CA GLY A 390 19.71 11.00 10.36
C GLY A 390 18.48 10.31 9.81
N TYR A 391 17.31 10.89 10.00
CA TYR A 391 16.06 10.44 9.37
C TYR A 391 15.19 11.64 8.98
N SER A 392 14.30 11.46 8.00
CA SER A 392 13.40 12.54 7.56
C SER A 392 12.35 12.86 8.61
N LYS A 393 12.05 14.16 8.79
CA LYS A 393 10.93 14.63 9.63
C LYS A 393 9.60 13.98 9.24
N ASN A 394 8.77 13.71 10.26
CA ASN A 394 7.45 13.09 10.12
C ASN A 394 7.46 11.71 9.42
N SER A 395 8.60 11.02 9.46
CA SER A 395 8.77 9.69 8.86
C SER A 395 8.60 8.57 9.89
N PHE A 396 7.93 7.49 9.47
CA PHE A 396 7.82 6.24 10.23
C PHE A 396 9.18 5.54 10.45
N VAL A 397 10.23 5.95 9.73
CA VAL A 397 11.59 5.44 9.87
C VAL A 397 12.10 5.60 11.31
N ARG A 398 11.67 6.65 12.03
CA ARG A 398 12.03 6.86 13.43
C ARG A 398 11.63 5.68 14.31
N GLU A 399 10.40 5.19 14.15
CA GLU A 399 9.88 4.06 14.93
C GLU A 399 10.64 2.77 14.62
N ILE A 400 11.00 2.57 13.35
CA ILE A 400 11.80 1.42 12.90
C ILE A 400 13.19 1.45 13.55
N LEU A 401 13.87 2.60 13.53
CA LEU A 401 15.21 2.74 14.13
C LEU A 401 15.17 2.52 15.64
N ILE A 402 14.16 3.04 16.34
CA ILE A 402 13.97 2.79 17.78
C ILE A 402 13.71 1.30 18.05
N GLY A 403 12.85 0.65 17.24
CA GLY A 403 12.57 -0.78 17.34
C GLY A 403 13.79 -1.67 17.08
N MET A 404 14.77 -1.18 16.32
CA MET A 404 16.07 -1.84 16.07
C MET A 404 17.11 -1.59 17.18
N GLY A 405 16.78 -0.77 18.20
CA GLY A 405 17.64 -0.53 19.36
C GLY A 405 18.44 0.78 19.34
N PHE A 406 18.17 1.70 18.40
CA PHE A 406 18.79 3.03 18.42
C PHE A 406 18.17 3.91 19.52
N ASN A 407 19.03 4.59 20.28
CA ASN A 407 18.60 5.57 21.29
C ASN A 407 18.19 6.89 20.64
N ASN A 408 17.16 7.55 21.19
CA ASN A 408 16.68 8.86 20.72
C ASN A 408 17.76 9.94 20.63
N THR A 409 18.77 9.91 21.50
CA THR A 409 19.88 10.88 21.50
C THR A 409 20.84 10.72 20.32
N ARG A 410 20.81 9.55 19.65
CA ARG A 410 21.62 9.24 18.47
C ARG A 410 20.84 9.38 17.17
N LEU A 411 19.59 9.83 17.23
CA LEU A 411 18.76 10.06 16.07
C LEU A 411 18.62 11.56 15.84
N LYS A 412 18.94 12.00 14.63
CA LYS A 412 18.83 13.40 14.22
C LYS A 412 17.75 13.56 13.17
N GLU A 413 16.78 14.42 13.45
CA GLU A 413 15.71 14.74 12.51
C GLU A 413 16.22 15.72 11.44
N ILE A 414 15.88 15.43 10.19
CA ILE A 414 16.27 16.22 9.02
C ILE A 414 15.02 16.64 8.26
N ASN A 415 14.87 17.95 8.05
CA ASN A 415 13.71 18.53 7.39
C ASN A 415 13.91 18.65 5.88
N LEU A 416 15.04 19.23 5.49
CA LEU A 416 15.41 19.53 4.11
C LEU A 416 16.47 18.57 3.60
N VAL A 417 16.41 18.24 2.32
CA VAL A 417 17.41 17.40 1.64
C VAL A 417 18.80 18.04 1.70
N GLU A 418 18.88 19.37 1.62
CA GLU A 418 20.13 20.14 1.74
C GLU A 418 20.78 19.99 3.13
N ASP A 419 19.98 19.91 4.17
CA ASP A 419 20.48 19.73 5.53
C ASP A 419 21.01 18.31 5.72
N GLY A 420 20.44 17.33 5.01
CA GLY A 420 21.00 15.99 4.91
C GLY A 420 22.44 15.95 4.37
N ASP A 421 22.73 16.64 3.25
CA ASP A 421 24.09 16.72 2.68
C ASP A 421 25.06 17.42 3.64
N LYS A 422 24.65 18.53 4.27
CA LYS A 422 25.46 19.25 5.25
C LYS A 422 25.82 18.36 6.44
N GLU A 423 24.84 17.66 6.99
CA GLU A 423 25.02 16.84 8.19
C GLU A 423 25.82 15.56 7.89
N LEU A 424 25.63 14.94 6.73
CA LEU A 424 26.46 13.81 6.26
C LEU A 424 27.90 14.24 6.01
N THR A 425 28.11 15.41 5.41
CA THR A 425 29.46 15.95 5.15
C THR A 425 30.18 16.31 6.45
N LYS A 426 29.45 16.76 7.47
CA LYS A 426 29.98 17.07 8.81
C LYS A 426 30.49 15.80 9.52
N GLY A 427 29.78 14.69 9.37
CA GLY A 427 30.11 13.39 9.96
C GLY A 427 29.96 13.34 11.48
N THR A 428 29.85 12.14 12.04
CA THR A 428 29.58 11.94 13.48
C THR A 428 30.64 12.55 14.40
N ALA A 429 31.92 12.51 14.02
CA ALA A 429 33.01 13.07 14.83
C ALA A 429 32.87 14.57 15.12
N LYS A 430 32.14 15.33 14.28
CA LYS A 430 31.87 16.76 14.46
C LYS A 430 30.43 17.03 14.91
N GLY A 431 29.69 16.01 15.34
CA GLY A 431 28.27 16.11 15.69
C GLY A 431 27.35 16.25 14.48
N GLY A 432 27.75 15.69 13.33
CA GLY A 432 26.89 15.42 12.18
C GLY A 432 26.35 14.00 12.19
N ILE A 433 25.91 13.49 11.04
CA ILE A 433 25.38 12.13 10.89
C ILE A 433 26.34 11.23 10.09
N ALA A 434 26.35 9.93 10.39
CA ALA A 434 27.10 8.93 9.62
C ALA A 434 26.29 8.37 8.44
N ALA A 435 24.97 8.28 8.61
CA ALA A 435 24.06 7.74 7.62
C ALA A 435 22.73 8.51 7.64
N PHE A 436 22.09 8.61 6.48
CA PHE A 436 20.74 9.16 6.34
C PHE A 436 19.78 8.03 5.95
N VAL A 437 18.88 7.67 6.86
CA VAL A 437 17.92 6.57 6.69
C VAL A 437 16.57 7.14 6.25
N GLY A 438 16.00 6.52 5.23
CA GLY A 438 14.80 7.04 4.59
C GLY A 438 14.15 6.01 3.68
N ASN A 439 13.10 6.45 3.03
CA ASN A 439 12.48 5.69 1.96
C ASN A 439 13.40 5.66 0.73
N THR A 440 13.61 4.49 0.13
CA THR A 440 14.45 4.30 -1.06
C THR A 440 14.15 5.31 -2.17
N LEU A 441 12.88 5.59 -2.48
CA LEU A 441 12.53 6.56 -3.52
C LEU A 441 13.03 7.98 -3.20
N GLY A 442 12.88 8.42 -1.96
CA GLY A 442 13.43 9.72 -1.52
C GLY A 442 14.96 9.71 -1.50
N LEU A 443 15.57 8.60 -1.10
CA LEU A 443 17.02 8.44 -1.11
C LEU A 443 17.60 8.40 -2.53
N GLU A 444 16.88 7.87 -3.52
CA GLU A 444 17.26 7.92 -4.94
C GLU A 444 17.26 9.36 -5.45
N VAL A 445 16.24 10.16 -5.11
CA VAL A 445 16.21 11.60 -5.42
C VAL A 445 17.39 12.33 -4.76
N PHE A 446 17.69 11.98 -3.51
CA PHE A 446 18.85 12.53 -2.80
C PHE A 446 20.18 12.19 -3.50
N ILE A 447 20.38 10.93 -3.89
CA ILE A 447 21.58 10.51 -4.61
C ILE A 447 21.65 11.17 -5.98
N ALA A 448 20.54 11.26 -6.73
CA ALA A 448 20.51 11.91 -8.04
C ALA A 448 20.93 13.39 -7.96
N LYS A 449 20.68 14.06 -6.83
CA LYS A 449 21.09 15.45 -6.59
C LYS A 449 22.58 15.60 -6.26
N TYR A 450 23.19 14.62 -5.59
CA TYR A 450 24.57 14.69 -5.09
C TYR A 450 25.54 13.67 -5.72
N CYS A 451 25.07 12.90 -6.70
CA CYS A 451 25.68 11.85 -7.54
C CYS A 451 26.89 11.10 -6.95
N SER A 452 28.03 11.77 -6.83
CA SER A 452 29.33 11.17 -6.54
C SER A 452 29.73 11.17 -5.06
N LYS A 453 28.93 11.76 -4.17
CA LYS A 453 29.28 11.85 -2.75
C LYS A 453 28.80 10.65 -1.92
N TYR A 454 27.72 10.02 -2.34
CA TYR A 454 26.97 9.08 -1.51
C TYR A 454 26.55 7.84 -2.28
N ILE A 455 26.34 6.75 -1.55
CA ILE A 455 25.85 5.48 -2.08
C ILE A 455 24.70 4.96 -1.21
N MET A 456 23.74 4.28 -1.83
CA MET A 456 22.64 3.63 -1.12
C MET A 456 23.07 2.26 -0.60
N VAL A 457 22.66 1.94 0.62
CA VAL A 457 22.87 0.66 1.28
C VAL A 457 21.53 0.19 1.86
N GLY A 458 21.15 -1.06 1.60
CA GLY A 458 19.85 -1.62 1.99
C GLY A 458 19.34 -2.67 1.01
N PRO A 459 18.11 -3.18 1.20
CA PRO A 459 17.04 -2.67 2.06
C PRO A 459 17.18 -3.06 3.54
N ILE A 460 16.91 -2.11 4.42
CA ILE A 460 16.88 -2.28 5.89
C ILE A 460 15.56 -2.89 6.34
N SER A 461 14.45 -2.46 5.72
CA SER A 461 13.12 -2.98 5.99
C SER A 461 12.28 -2.91 4.71
N LYS A 462 11.44 -3.93 4.51
CA LYS A 462 10.50 -3.95 3.37
C LYS A 462 9.23 -3.19 3.72
N THR A 463 8.75 -2.39 2.78
CA THR A 463 7.44 -1.72 2.89
C THR A 463 6.62 -1.97 1.63
N ASN A 464 5.31 -1.76 1.71
CA ASN A 464 4.37 -2.15 0.65
C ASN A 464 4.23 -1.10 -0.46
N GLY A 465 5.09 -0.08 -0.54
CA GLY A 465 5.00 0.93 -1.58
C GLY A 465 4.20 2.17 -1.21
N PHE A 466 4.10 3.10 -2.17
CA PHE A 466 3.14 4.21 -2.09
C PHE A 466 1.80 3.83 -2.70
N ALA A 467 0.73 4.26 -2.05
CA ALA A 467 -0.64 4.13 -2.52
C ALA A 467 -1.49 5.32 -2.09
N HIS A 468 -2.55 5.59 -2.86
CA HIS A 468 -3.63 6.49 -2.45
C HIS A 468 -4.65 5.71 -1.61
N TYR A 469 -5.45 6.40 -0.80
CA TYR A 469 -6.56 5.82 -0.05
C TYR A 469 -7.76 6.77 -0.02
#